data_AF-Q983B5-F1
#
_entry.id   AF-Q983B5-F1
#
_cell.length_a   1.000
_cell.length_b   1.000
_cell.length_c   1.000
_cell.angle_alpha   90.00
_cell.angle_beta   90.00
_cell.angle_gamma   90.00
#
_symmetry.space_group_name_H-M   'P 1'
#
loop_
_entity.id
_entity.type
_entity.pdbx_description
1 polymer ?
#
loop_
_entity_poly.entity_id
_entity_poly.type
_entity_poly.pdbx_seq_one_letter_code
_entity_poly.pdbx_strand_id
1 'polypeptide(L)'
;MAHGTGETMMRNFRIALLGAVGWLAICGLASAQTQPAPDMPATSTFGRWTTMVDTLDTGQDTHKTCAASTAFFDASGNSGTLTLSISTGDALPPDAYPAIMLTVDNKQLPTGTKIPATFGDPGVKVSATVYSNDAGIGRPSWTVDNQAKTGLALLRAMRQVVSLDVTFGKQAFASIPMDGFTKAYRNLGTSCGFPTKDVAP
;
A
#
# COMPACT_ATOMS: atom_id res chain seq x y z
N MET A 1 -42.25 32.41 29.89
CA MET A 1 -43.59 32.81 29.42
C MET A 1 -43.69 32.34 27.98
N ALA A 2 -44.60 31.52 27.50
CA ALA A 2 -45.82 30.89 27.97
C ALA A 2 -45.93 29.59 27.13
N HIS A 3 -46.16 28.41 27.74
CA HIS A 3 -47.48 27.85 28.09
C HIS A 3 -48.24 27.24 26.90
N GLY A 4 -48.76 26.02 27.09
CA GLY A 4 -49.64 25.32 26.16
C GLY A 4 -49.41 23.80 26.12
N THR A 5 -49.34 23.08 27.25
CA THR A 5 -50.47 22.39 27.93
C THR A 5 -51.46 21.68 27.00
N GLY A 6 -51.54 20.36 27.16
CA GLY A 6 -52.57 19.49 26.61
C GLY A 6 -52.53 18.13 27.29
N GLU A 7 -52.87 18.08 28.58
CA GLU A 7 -53.21 16.85 29.30
C GLU A 7 -54.33 16.09 28.59
N THR A 8 -54.30 14.75 28.60
CA THR A 8 -55.49 13.98 28.96
C THR A 8 -55.14 12.54 29.35
N MET A 9 -55.24 12.30 30.65
CA MET A 9 -56.05 11.25 31.25
C MET A 9 -55.64 9.78 31.05
N MET A 10 -54.92 9.33 32.06
CA MET A 10 -54.85 7.99 32.61
C MET A 10 -56.23 7.28 32.60
N ARG A 11 -56.32 6.11 31.97
CA ARG A 11 -57.47 5.21 32.10
C ARG A 11 -56.99 3.80 32.37
N ASN A 12 -57.14 3.41 33.63
CA ASN A 12 -56.92 2.07 34.16
C ASN A 12 -57.66 1.01 33.32
N PHE A 13 -56.93 0.01 32.83
CA PHE A 13 -57.49 -1.26 32.41
C PHE A 13 -56.74 -2.42 33.07
N ARG A 14 -57.53 -3.43 33.42
CA ARG A 14 -57.22 -4.43 34.43
C ARG A 14 -56.21 -5.46 33.94
N ILE A 15 -55.30 -5.84 34.83
CA ILE A 15 -54.44 -7.01 34.68
C ILE A 15 -55.32 -8.26 34.85
N ALA A 16 -55.51 -9.00 33.75
CA ALA A 16 -55.94 -10.38 33.78
C ALA A 16 -54.76 -11.24 33.31
N LEU A 17 -54.16 -11.96 34.25
CA LEU A 17 -53.17 -13.00 34.01
C LEU A 17 -53.92 -14.24 33.49
N LEU A 18 -53.47 -14.83 32.37
CA LEU A 18 -53.70 -16.21 31.87
C LEU A 18 -53.10 -16.20 30.45
N GLY A 19 -51.89 -16.71 30.21
CA GLY A 19 -51.63 -18.14 30.06
C GLY A 19 -51.24 -18.42 28.59
N ALA A 20 -50.46 -19.48 28.38
CA ALA A 20 -50.10 -20.09 27.09
C ALA A 20 -48.88 -19.54 26.33
N VAL A 21 -47.79 -20.28 26.53
CA VAL A 21 -46.71 -20.67 25.60
C VAL A 21 -47.06 -20.48 24.12
N GLY A 22 -46.19 -19.80 23.38
CA GLY A 22 -46.21 -19.75 21.91
C GLY A 22 -44.97 -19.05 21.37
N TRP A 23 -44.18 -19.77 20.56
CA TRP A 23 -42.83 -19.42 20.13
C TRP A 23 -42.68 -18.04 19.47
N LEU A 24 -41.70 -17.27 19.95
CA LEU A 24 -41.17 -16.08 19.26
C LEU A 24 -40.31 -16.53 18.08
N ALA A 25 -40.89 -16.47 16.88
CA ALA A 25 -40.10 -16.40 15.65
C ALA A 25 -39.46 -15.01 15.57
N ILE A 26 -38.26 -14.89 16.13
CA ILE A 26 -37.40 -13.73 15.93
C ILE A 26 -36.87 -13.87 14.51
N CYS A 27 -37.46 -13.14 13.55
CA CYS A 27 -36.84 -12.89 12.25
C CYS A 27 -35.53 -12.13 12.51
N GLY A 28 -34.45 -12.89 12.71
CA GLY A 28 -33.11 -12.35 12.77
C GLY A 28 -32.83 -11.65 11.45
N LEU A 29 -32.60 -10.34 11.52
CA LEU A 29 -31.86 -9.61 10.51
C LEU A 29 -30.48 -10.28 10.42
N ALA A 30 -30.37 -11.25 9.52
CA ALA A 30 -29.09 -11.79 9.10
C ALA A 30 -28.32 -10.61 8.52
N SER A 31 -27.45 -10.04 9.34
CA SER A 31 -26.42 -9.13 8.86
C SER A 31 -25.58 -9.96 7.91
N ALA A 32 -25.78 -9.77 6.61
CA ALA A 32 -24.93 -10.39 5.60
C ALA A 32 -23.51 -9.86 5.83
N GLN A 33 -22.72 -10.63 6.58
CA GLN A 33 -21.30 -10.41 6.67
C GLN A 33 -20.73 -10.80 5.31
N THR A 34 -20.53 -9.82 4.43
CA THR A 34 -19.83 -10.01 3.16
C THR A 34 -18.42 -10.49 3.49
N GLN A 35 -18.23 -11.81 3.45
CA GLN A 35 -16.92 -12.41 3.54
C GLN A 35 -16.12 -11.95 2.31
N PRO A 36 -14.88 -11.43 2.46
CA PRO A 36 -14.06 -11.05 1.32
C PRO A 36 -13.99 -12.23 0.33
N ALA A 37 -14.21 -11.96 -0.95
CA ALA A 37 -14.10 -12.99 -1.97
C ALA A 37 -12.68 -13.59 -1.92
N PRO A 38 -12.53 -14.93 -2.06
CA PRO A 38 -11.24 -15.60 -1.98
C PRO A 38 -10.21 -15.13 -3.04
N ASP A 39 -10.63 -14.38 -4.05
CA ASP A 39 -9.80 -13.86 -5.15
C ASP A 39 -9.36 -12.39 -5.00
N MET A 40 -9.60 -11.75 -3.85
CA MET A 40 -9.14 -10.37 -3.63
C MET A 40 -7.73 -10.34 -3.00
N PRO A 41 -6.79 -9.54 -3.52
CA PRO A 41 -5.47 -9.38 -2.91
C PRO A 41 -5.58 -8.92 -1.45
N ALA A 42 -4.82 -9.57 -0.56
CA ALA A 42 -4.77 -9.17 0.84
C ALA A 42 -4.02 -7.85 0.97
N THR A 43 -4.59 -6.87 1.68
CA THR A 43 -3.97 -5.55 1.86
C THR A 43 -3.70 -5.21 3.32
N SER A 44 -2.69 -4.38 3.58
CA SER A 44 -2.39 -3.84 4.91
C SER A 44 -1.78 -2.45 4.79
N THR A 45 -2.07 -1.56 5.75
CA THR A 45 -1.57 -0.18 5.73
C THR A 45 -0.65 0.10 6.92
N PHE A 46 0.45 0.77 6.66
CA PHE A 46 1.48 1.16 7.63
C PHE A 46 1.88 2.61 7.36
N GLY A 47 1.39 3.55 8.18
CA GLY A 47 1.63 4.97 7.92
C GLY A 47 1.06 5.36 6.55
N ARG A 48 1.93 5.86 5.66
CA ARG A 48 1.57 6.20 4.28
C ARG A 48 1.73 5.06 3.28
N TRP A 49 2.25 3.92 3.71
CA TRP A 49 2.49 2.77 2.86
C TRP A 49 1.34 1.78 2.93
N THR A 50 0.95 1.22 1.79
CA THR A 50 0.01 0.11 1.68
C THR A 50 0.70 -1.07 1.03
N THR A 51 0.59 -2.25 1.63
CA THR A 51 1.02 -3.51 1.05
C THR A 51 -0.16 -4.23 0.43
N MET A 52 0.13 -5.00 -0.62
CA MET A 52 -0.78 -5.92 -1.28
C MET A 52 -0.07 -7.25 -1.50
N VAL A 53 -0.78 -8.35 -1.27
CA VAL A 53 -0.32 -9.72 -1.52
C VAL A 53 -1.36 -10.38 -2.40
N ASP A 54 -1.00 -10.57 -3.65
CA ASP A 54 -1.79 -11.32 -4.61
C ASP A 54 -1.30 -12.76 -4.65
N THR A 55 -2.20 -13.73 -4.55
CA THR A 55 -1.86 -15.16 -4.60
C THR A 55 -2.63 -15.80 -5.74
N LEU A 56 -1.90 -16.20 -6.77
CA LEU A 56 -2.42 -16.97 -7.90
C LEU A 56 -2.05 -18.45 -7.68
N ASP A 57 -3.04 -19.24 -7.30
CA ASP A 57 -2.92 -20.70 -7.19
C ASP A 57 -3.48 -21.35 -8.46
N THR A 58 -2.62 -22.01 -9.24
CA THR A 58 -3.02 -22.71 -10.46
C THR A 58 -3.38 -24.18 -10.21
N GLY A 59 -3.33 -24.63 -8.95
CA GLY A 59 -3.51 -26.04 -8.55
C GLY A 59 -2.28 -26.92 -8.78
N GLN A 60 -1.30 -26.44 -9.54
CA GLN A 60 0.03 -27.07 -9.70
C GLN A 60 1.13 -26.26 -9.02
N ASP A 61 1.07 -24.93 -9.17
CA ASP A 61 1.98 -23.98 -8.54
C ASP A 61 1.20 -22.83 -7.90
N THR A 62 1.65 -22.40 -6.73
CA THR A 62 1.16 -21.20 -6.05
C THR A 62 2.17 -20.06 -6.25
N HIS A 63 1.78 -19.04 -7.02
CA HIS A 63 2.56 -17.83 -7.22
C HIS A 63 2.02 -16.70 -6.35
N LYS A 64 2.90 -16.04 -5.60
CA LYS A 64 2.58 -14.83 -4.83
C LYS A 64 3.29 -13.63 -5.45
N THR A 65 2.57 -12.53 -5.59
CA THR A 65 3.14 -11.22 -5.89
C THR A 65 2.88 -10.31 -4.70
N CYS A 66 3.95 -9.84 -4.07
CA CYS A 66 3.85 -8.87 -2.98
C CYS A 66 4.31 -7.51 -3.48
N ALA A 67 3.51 -6.48 -3.24
CA ALA A 67 3.91 -5.10 -3.50
C ALA A 67 3.64 -4.20 -2.30
N ALA A 68 4.48 -3.19 -2.11
CA ALA A 68 4.28 -2.11 -1.15
C ALA A 68 4.34 -0.79 -1.89
N SER A 69 3.37 0.10 -1.67
CA SER A 69 3.31 1.37 -2.36
C SER A 69 3.00 2.54 -1.43
N THR A 70 3.48 3.72 -1.79
CA THR A 70 3.14 4.99 -1.14
C THR A 70 2.85 6.05 -2.19
N ALA A 71 1.86 6.90 -1.92
CA ALA A 71 1.48 8.00 -2.79
C ALA A 71 2.24 9.29 -2.43
N PHE A 72 2.64 10.04 -3.45
CA PHE A 72 3.30 11.34 -3.34
C PHE A 72 2.80 12.32 -4.41
N PHE A 73 3.25 13.56 -4.32
CA PHE A 73 3.08 14.56 -5.39
C PHE A 73 4.48 14.99 -5.87
N ASP A 74 4.63 15.17 -7.17
CA ASP A 74 5.84 15.81 -7.70
C ASP A 74 5.83 17.33 -7.42
N ALA A 75 6.91 18.01 -7.78
CA ALA A 75 7.03 19.47 -7.58
C ALA A 75 5.97 20.28 -8.35
N SER A 76 5.35 19.70 -9.38
CA SER A 76 4.31 20.31 -10.22
C SER A 76 2.89 19.96 -9.76
N GLY A 77 2.74 19.19 -8.67
CA GLY A 77 1.45 18.78 -8.12
C GLY A 77 0.82 17.55 -8.77
N ASN A 78 1.54 16.82 -9.63
CA ASN A 78 1.07 15.58 -10.24
C ASN A 78 1.13 14.44 -9.22
N SER A 79 0.04 13.66 -9.12
CA SER A 79 0.00 12.47 -8.26
C SER A 79 0.95 11.40 -8.78
N GLY A 80 1.75 10.83 -7.89
CA GLY A 80 2.62 9.71 -8.18
C GLY A 80 2.60 8.62 -7.12
N THR A 81 3.18 7.48 -7.46
CA THR A 81 3.30 6.30 -6.60
C THR A 81 4.73 5.79 -6.66
N LEU A 82 5.29 5.49 -5.50
CA LEU A 82 6.50 4.68 -5.37
C LEU A 82 6.07 3.27 -4.99
N THR A 83 6.50 2.27 -5.75
CA THR A 83 6.13 0.86 -5.59
C THR A 83 7.37 0.00 -5.45
N LEU A 84 7.36 -0.86 -4.44
CA LEU A 84 8.26 -2.01 -4.29
C LEU A 84 7.49 -3.25 -4.73
N SER A 85 8.08 -4.12 -5.54
CA SER A 85 7.42 -5.35 -6.00
C SER A 85 8.37 -6.54 -6.02
N ILE A 86 7.89 -7.69 -5.57
CA ILE A 86 8.61 -8.97 -5.63
C ILE A 86 7.61 -10.12 -5.75
N SER A 87 8.00 -11.17 -6.46
CA SER A 87 7.17 -12.35 -6.67
C SER A 87 7.89 -13.65 -6.32
N THR A 88 7.14 -14.70 -6.02
CA THR A 88 7.69 -16.05 -5.87
C THR A 88 8.16 -16.55 -7.24
N GLY A 89 9.48 -16.73 -7.37
CA GLY A 89 10.15 -17.02 -8.64
C GLY A 89 11.24 -16.01 -8.96
N ASP A 90 11.19 -14.82 -8.36
CA ASP A 90 12.30 -13.87 -8.40
C ASP A 90 13.48 -14.36 -7.55
N ALA A 91 14.69 -13.93 -7.91
CA ALA A 91 15.81 -14.00 -6.99
C ALA A 91 15.47 -13.20 -5.72
N LEU A 92 15.70 -13.80 -4.56
CA LEU A 92 15.37 -13.19 -3.27
C LEU A 92 16.62 -12.58 -2.62
N PRO A 93 16.45 -11.66 -1.65
CA PRO A 93 17.56 -11.15 -0.87
C PRO A 93 18.38 -12.30 -0.22
N PRO A 94 19.72 -12.22 -0.25
CA PRO A 94 20.54 -11.06 -0.63
C PRO A 94 20.89 -10.94 -2.12
N ASP A 95 20.47 -11.89 -2.96
CA ASP A 95 20.90 -11.99 -4.36
C ASP A 95 20.17 -11.00 -5.29
N ALA A 96 18.91 -10.68 -4.99
CA ALA A 96 18.20 -9.55 -5.57
C ALA A 96 17.22 -8.96 -4.56
N TYR A 97 16.80 -7.71 -4.74
CA TYR A 97 15.88 -7.02 -3.84
C TYR A 97 14.57 -6.70 -4.56
N PRO A 98 13.49 -6.35 -3.85
CA PRO A 98 12.25 -5.92 -4.50
C PRO A 98 12.52 -4.83 -5.53
N ALA A 99 11.93 -4.96 -6.72
CA ALA A 99 12.03 -3.97 -7.78
C ALA A 99 11.41 -2.64 -7.32
N ILE A 100 12.06 -1.53 -7.64
CA ILE A 100 11.67 -0.18 -7.20
C ILE A 100 11.19 0.59 -8.43
N MET A 101 9.93 1.00 -8.41
CA MET A 101 9.27 1.67 -9.53
C MET A 101 8.60 2.96 -9.06
N LEU A 102 8.78 4.03 -9.84
CA LEU A 102 8.14 5.31 -9.68
C LEU A 102 7.14 5.51 -10.83
N THR A 103 5.93 5.94 -10.53
CA THR A 103 4.92 6.30 -11.53
C THR A 103 4.41 7.68 -11.21
N VAL A 104 4.36 8.59 -12.19
CA VAL A 104 3.76 9.91 -12.01
C VAL A 104 3.23 10.39 -13.36
N ASP A 105 2.11 11.09 -13.34
CA ASP A 105 1.52 11.68 -14.55
C ASP A 105 2.23 12.98 -14.93
N ASN A 106 3.53 12.89 -15.24
CA ASN A 106 4.35 14.01 -15.67
C ASN A 106 5.21 13.63 -16.87
N LYS A 107 4.76 14.08 -18.05
CA LYS A 107 5.41 13.81 -19.35
C LYS A 107 6.65 14.68 -19.61
N GLN A 108 6.96 15.64 -18.74
CA GLN A 108 8.13 16.51 -18.86
C GLN A 108 9.37 15.93 -18.19
N LEU A 109 9.24 14.80 -17.50
CA LEU A 109 10.36 14.11 -16.89
C LEU A 109 11.18 13.34 -17.95
N PRO A 110 12.50 13.18 -17.75
CA PRO A 110 13.35 12.47 -18.70
C PRO A 110 12.88 11.03 -18.94
N THR A 111 12.84 10.58 -20.19
CA THR A 111 12.55 9.18 -20.57
C THR A 111 13.78 8.56 -21.25
N GLY A 112 13.82 7.21 -21.33
CA GLY A 112 14.95 6.46 -21.89
C GLY A 112 15.46 5.37 -20.95
N THR A 113 16.46 4.61 -21.40
CA THR A 113 16.93 3.39 -20.72
C THR A 113 18.11 3.59 -19.77
N LYS A 114 18.69 4.80 -19.73
CA LYS A 114 19.88 5.13 -18.92
C LYS A 114 19.78 6.53 -18.32
N ILE A 115 18.72 6.78 -17.56
CA ILE A 115 18.53 8.07 -16.90
C ILE A 115 19.30 8.05 -15.57
N PRO A 116 20.28 8.93 -15.35
CA PRO A 116 20.94 9.02 -14.06
C PRO A 116 19.94 9.51 -13.00
N ALA A 117 19.91 8.87 -11.85
CA ALA A 117 19.05 9.23 -10.75
C ALA A 117 19.83 9.30 -9.43
N THR A 118 19.43 10.21 -8.55
CA THR A 118 19.93 10.31 -7.19
C THR A 118 18.76 10.24 -6.23
N PHE A 119 18.92 9.43 -5.19
CA PHE A 119 17.91 9.15 -4.17
C PHE A 119 18.45 9.46 -2.78
N GLY A 120 17.62 10.04 -1.93
CA GLY A 120 17.92 10.33 -0.52
C GLY A 120 18.14 11.80 -0.24
N ASP A 121 18.38 12.11 1.02
CA ASP A 121 18.51 13.47 1.53
C ASP A 121 19.98 13.95 1.51
N PRO A 122 20.31 15.19 1.94
CA PRO A 122 21.70 15.63 2.00
C PRO A 122 22.64 14.76 2.86
N GLY A 123 22.12 13.99 3.83
CA GLY A 123 22.89 13.11 4.71
C GLY A 123 23.13 11.71 4.15
N VAL A 124 22.23 11.21 3.29
CA VAL A 124 22.31 9.88 2.68
C VAL A 124 21.95 9.97 1.20
N LYS A 125 22.91 9.68 0.31
CA LYS A 125 22.69 9.71 -1.15
C LYS A 125 23.06 8.40 -1.81
N VAL A 126 22.17 7.93 -2.68
CA VAL A 126 22.38 6.76 -3.53
C VAL A 126 22.21 7.17 -4.98
N SER A 127 23.27 6.99 -5.77
CA SER A 127 23.21 7.14 -7.22
C SER A 127 22.77 5.82 -7.85
N ALA A 128 21.83 5.89 -8.79
CA ALA A 128 21.37 4.74 -9.55
C ALA A 128 21.07 5.14 -10.99
N THR A 129 20.83 4.14 -11.83
CA THR A 129 20.23 4.34 -13.15
C THR A 129 18.76 3.98 -13.06
N VAL A 130 17.90 4.78 -13.68
CA VAL A 130 16.50 4.42 -13.92
C VAL A 130 16.27 4.28 -15.42
N TYR A 131 15.35 3.40 -15.78
CA TYR A 131 14.83 3.30 -17.14
C TYR A 131 13.35 3.60 -17.14
N SER A 132 12.90 4.32 -18.15
CA SER A 132 11.49 4.57 -18.42
C SER A 132 11.04 3.65 -19.54
N ASN A 133 9.98 2.89 -19.30
CA ASN A 133 9.27 2.19 -20.35
C ASN A 133 8.16 3.12 -20.87
N ASP A 134 7.88 3.10 -22.18
CA ASP A 134 6.64 3.69 -22.67
C ASP A 134 5.46 2.98 -22.01
N ALA A 135 4.53 3.76 -21.50
CA ALA A 135 3.57 3.34 -20.51
C ALA A 135 2.68 2.18 -20.99
N GLY A 136 2.94 0.95 -20.51
CA GLY A 136 2.03 -0.19 -20.69
C GLY A 136 0.64 0.04 -20.08
N ILE A 137 0.51 1.04 -19.19
CA ILE A 137 -0.72 1.41 -18.45
C ILE A 137 -1.12 2.88 -18.70
N GLY A 138 -0.58 3.52 -19.75
CA GLY A 138 -0.88 4.92 -20.10
C GLY A 138 -0.30 6.00 -19.17
N ARG A 139 0.29 5.64 -18.01
CA ARG A 139 1.05 6.54 -17.14
C ARG A 139 2.58 6.32 -17.24
N PRO A 140 3.39 7.37 -17.37
CA PRO A 140 4.85 7.27 -17.34
C PRO A 140 5.35 6.58 -16.07
N SER A 141 6.33 5.67 -16.24
CA SER A 141 6.92 4.89 -15.14
C SER A 141 8.43 4.78 -15.29
N TRP A 142 9.15 4.92 -14.19
CA TRP A 142 10.60 4.79 -14.08
C TRP A 142 10.93 3.67 -13.12
N THR A 143 11.65 2.66 -13.61
CA THR A 143 12.12 1.55 -12.78
C THR A 143 13.61 1.72 -12.51
N VAL A 144 14.00 1.53 -11.26
CA VAL A 144 15.42 1.52 -10.86
C VAL A 144 16.08 0.26 -11.42
N ASP A 145 17.26 0.42 -12.02
CA ASP A 145 18.12 -0.70 -12.39
C ASP A 145 18.47 -1.51 -11.14
N ASN A 146 17.84 -2.68 -11.02
CA ASN A 146 17.79 -3.47 -9.79
C ASN A 146 19.04 -4.34 -9.58
N GLN A 147 20.22 -3.75 -9.75
CA GLN A 147 21.47 -4.38 -9.34
C GLN A 147 21.46 -4.57 -7.82
N ALA A 148 21.77 -5.77 -7.33
CA ALA A 148 21.64 -6.13 -5.91
C ALA A 148 22.28 -5.10 -4.94
N LYS A 149 23.49 -4.64 -5.27
CA LYS A 149 24.20 -3.61 -4.47
C LYS A 149 23.47 -2.26 -4.45
N THR A 150 22.94 -1.84 -5.59
CA THR A 150 22.22 -0.56 -5.74
C THR A 150 20.85 -0.63 -5.07
N GLY A 151 20.10 -1.72 -5.29
CA GLY A 151 18.81 -1.96 -4.65
C GLY A 151 18.92 -1.97 -3.12
N LEU A 152 19.90 -2.71 -2.57
CA LEU A 152 20.16 -2.72 -1.13
C LEU A 152 20.52 -1.34 -0.59
N ALA A 153 21.42 -0.61 -1.27
CA ALA A 153 21.83 0.72 -0.85
C ALA A 153 20.64 1.69 -0.82
N LEU A 154 19.79 1.66 -1.85
CA LEU A 154 18.60 2.49 -1.95
C LEU A 154 17.58 2.15 -0.85
N LEU A 155 17.27 0.87 -0.65
CA LEU A 155 16.35 0.44 0.41
C LEU A 155 16.86 0.83 1.81
N ARG A 156 18.18 0.76 2.05
CA ARG A 156 18.78 1.26 3.29
C ARG A 156 18.66 2.77 3.44
N ALA A 157 18.84 3.53 2.36
CA ALA A 157 18.65 4.98 2.37
C ALA A 157 17.20 5.33 2.70
N MET A 158 16.22 4.67 2.06
CA MET A 158 14.78 4.83 2.35
C MET A 158 14.44 4.57 3.82
N ARG A 159 15.13 3.63 4.47
CA ARG A 159 14.97 3.34 5.90
C ARG A 159 15.53 4.44 6.80
N GLN A 160 16.52 5.20 6.34
CA GLN A 160 17.23 6.20 7.15
C GLN A 160 16.61 7.60 7.06
N VAL A 161 15.98 7.93 5.93
CA VAL A 161 15.45 9.27 5.67
C VAL A 161 13.97 9.39 6.05
N VAL A 162 13.54 10.59 6.45
CA VAL A 162 12.10 10.89 6.69
C VAL A 162 11.37 11.12 5.37
N SER A 163 12.06 11.72 4.40
CA SER A 163 11.60 11.89 3.03
C SER A 163 12.70 11.48 2.07
N LEU A 164 12.35 10.73 1.04
CA LEU A 164 13.25 10.34 -0.04
C LEU A 164 13.17 11.41 -1.13
N ASP A 165 14.17 12.29 -1.18
CA ASP A 165 14.31 13.19 -2.33
C ASP A 165 14.83 12.41 -3.53
N VAL A 166 14.21 12.63 -4.68
CA VAL A 166 14.55 11.97 -5.93
C VAL A 166 14.86 13.02 -6.97
N THR A 167 15.96 12.83 -7.70
CA THR A 167 16.38 13.70 -8.80
C THR A 167 16.73 12.85 -10.01
N PHE A 168 16.23 13.20 -11.19
CA PHE A 168 16.63 12.61 -12.47
C PHE A 168 17.56 13.58 -13.20
N GLY A 169 18.83 13.21 -13.32
CA GLY A 169 19.89 14.08 -13.84
C GLY A 169 20.00 15.36 -13.01
N LYS A 170 19.57 16.48 -13.60
CA LYS A 170 19.54 17.80 -12.93
C LYS A 170 18.13 18.24 -12.52
N GLN A 171 17.11 17.45 -12.83
CA GLN A 171 15.71 17.77 -12.61
C GLN A 171 15.22 17.09 -11.33
N ALA A 172 14.76 17.89 -10.37
CA ALA A 172 14.10 17.36 -9.19
C ALA A 172 12.82 16.60 -9.62
N PHE A 173 12.66 15.39 -9.11
CA PHE A 173 11.51 14.53 -9.39
C PHE A 173 10.43 14.73 -8.32
N ALA A 174 10.72 14.35 -7.07
CA ALA A 174 9.79 14.46 -5.96
C ALA A 174 10.51 14.33 -4.62
N SER A 175 9.81 14.67 -3.54
CA SER A 175 10.18 14.33 -2.16
C SER A 175 9.11 13.39 -1.60
N ILE A 176 9.47 12.13 -1.35
CA ILE A 176 8.53 11.04 -1.07
C ILE A 176 8.57 10.70 0.43
N PRO A 177 7.46 10.86 1.18
CA PRO A 177 7.44 10.53 2.61
C PRO A 177 7.67 9.04 2.89
N MET A 178 8.62 8.73 3.77
CA MET A 178 8.99 7.35 4.13
C MET A 178 8.26 6.83 5.38
N ASP A 179 7.30 7.57 5.92
CA ASP A 179 6.51 7.16 7.09
C ASP A 179 5.80 5.81 6.87
N GLY A 180 6.28 4.78 7.56
CA GLY A 180 5.75 3.42 7.47
C GLY A 180 6.52 2.45 6.56
N PHE A 181 7.52 2.93 5.81
CA PHE A 181 8.32 2.12 4.88
C PHE A 181 8.88 0.85 5.52
N THR A 182 9.54 0.97 6.68
CA THR A 182 10.18 -0.18 7.36
C THR A 182 9.17 -1.26 7.76
N LYS A 183 7.96 -0.87 8.18
CA LYS A 183 6.90 -1.82 8.54
C LYS A 183 6.34 -2.51 7.29
N ALA A 184 6.10 -1.75 6.22
CA ALA A 184 5.66 -2.29 4.93
C ALA A 184 6.68 -3.26 4.34
N TYR A 185 7.98 -2.93 4.37
CA TYR A 185 9.05 -3.81 3.88
C TYR A 185 9.11 -5.12 4.66
N ARG A 186 8.96 -5.10 6.00
CA ARG A 186 8.89 -6.33 6.80
C ARG A 186 7.64 -7.16 6.50
N ASN A 187 6.52 -6.51 6.22
CA ASN A 187 5.30 -7.20 5.80
C ASN A 187 5.47 -7.89 4.44
N LEU A 188 6.19 -7.27 3.48
CA LEU A 188 6.58 -7.94 2.23
C LEU A 188 7.46 -9.16 2.50
N GLY A 189 8.51 -9.01 3.33
CA GLY A 189 9.41 -10.11 3.67
C GLY A 189 8.69 -11.30 4.31
N THR A 190 7.75 -11.03 5.21
CA THR A 190 6.93 -12.06 5.85
C THR A 190 5.98 -12.72 4.84
N SER A 191 5.37 -11.94 3.95
CA SER A 191 4.35 -12.44 3.00
C SER A 191 4.94 -13.19 1.81
N CYS A 192 6.12 -12.77 1.33
CA CYS A 192 6.82 -13.35 0.17
C CYS A 192 8.09 -14.13 0.53
N GLY A 193 8.36 -14.35 1.82
CA GLY A 193 9.36 -15.32 2.29
C GLY A 193 10.82 -14.90 2.14
N PHE A 194 11.14 -13.61 2.23
CA PHE A 194 12.52 -13.12 2.14
C PHE A 194 13.03 -12.45 3.43
N PRO A 195 14.35 -12.52 3.71
CA PRO A 195 14.92 -11.92 4.92
C PRO A 195 14.93 -10.39 4.82
N THR A 196 14.64 -9.71 5.92
CA THR A 196 14.53 -8.23 5.92
C THR A 196 15.65 -7.54 6.71
N LYS A 197 16.47 -8.29 7.44
CA LYS A 197 17.39 -7.78 8.49
C LYS A 197 18.40 -6.74 7.99
N ASP A 198 18.76 -6.81 6.72
CA ASP A 198 19.75 -5.96 6.05
C ASP A 198 19.20 -4.56 5.70
N VAL A 199 17.89 -4.43 5.56
CA VAL A 199 17.16 -3.17 5.29
C VAL A 199 16.39 -2.74 6.54
N ALA A 200 15.53 -3.63 7.04
CA ALA A 200 14.57 -3.45 8.12
C ALA A 200 14.74 -4.57 9.18
N PRO A 201 15.70 -4.41 10.12
CA PRO A 201 15.85 -5.28 11.27
C PRO A 201 14.67 -5.17 12.25
#